data_AF-A0A5B8YZL6-F1
#
_entry.id   AF-A0A5B8YZL6-F1
#
_cell.length_a   1.000
_cell.length_b   1.000
_cell.length_c   1.000
_cell.angle_alpha   90.00
_cell.angle_beta   90.00
_cell.angle_gamma   90.00
#
_symmetry.space_group_name_H-M   'P 1'
#
loop_
_entity.id
_entity.type
_entity.pdbx_description
1 polymer ?
#
loop_
_entity_poly.entity_id
_entity_poly.type
_entity_poly.pdbx_seq_one_letter_code
_entity_poly.pdbx_strand_id
1 'polypeptide(L)' 'MGFAVSIVSRCDESICYHMEGCLNAGETIDEIMETLKIVVIGGGSITYPNARFAMHALEEFTGGSALS' A
#
# COMPACT_ATOMS: atom_id res chain seq x y z
N MET A 1 7.36 -6.18 5.19
CA MET A 1 6.31 -7.10 5.73
C MET A 1 5.17 -6.40 6.49
N GLY A 2 5.41 -5.32 7.26
CA GLY A 2 4.34 -4.61 7.98
C GLY A 2 3.23 -4.06 7.07
N PHE A 3 3.60 -3.51 5.91
CA PHE A 3 2.66 -2.95 4.94
C PHE A 3 1.64 -3.97 4.39
N ALA A 4 2.09 -5.18 4.06
CA ALA A 4 1.19 -6.24 3.61
C ALA A 4 0.20 -6.66 4.71
N VAL A 5 0.69 -6.76 5.96
CA VAL A 5 -0.13 -7.14 7.13
C VAL A 5 -1.18 -6.07 7.45
N SER A 6 -0.85 -4.78 7.31
CA SER A 6 -1.82 -3.70 7.52
C SER A 6 -2.99 -3.74 6.55
N ILE A 7 -2.74 -4.10 5.28
CA ILE A 7 -3.80 -4.24 4.27
C ILE A 7 -4.69 -5.47 4.55
N VAL A 8 -4.10 -6.60 4.95
CA VAL A 8 -4.85 -7.82 5.33
C VAL A 8 -5.66 -7.60 6.60
N SER A 9 -5.09 -6.85 7.56
CA SER A 9 -5.76 -6.48 8.82
C SER A 9 -6.82 -5.39 8.62
N ARG A 10 -6.86 -4.76 7.43
CA ARG A 10 -7.83 -3.73 7.03
C ARG A 10 -7.85 -2.53 7.98
N CYS A 11 -6.67 -2.03 8.32
CA CYS A 11 -6.49 -0.85 9.18
C CYS A 11 -5.80 0.25 8.39
N ASP A 12 -6.57 1.27 8.01
CA ASP A 12 -6.13 2.39 7.18
C ASP A 12 -5.00 3.19 7.85
N GLU A 13 -5.05 3.41 9.17
CA GLU A 13 -3.98 4.14 9.87
C GLU A 13 -2.65 3.37 9.82
N SER A 14 -2.70 2.04 9.94
CA SER A 14 -1.51 1.19 9.85
C SER A 14 -0.96 1.13 8.43
N ILE A 15 -1.83 1.21 7.42
CA ILE A 15 -1.44 1.28 6.00
C ILE A 15 -0.59 2.53 5.76
N CYS A 16 -1.06 3.71 6.21
CA CYS A 16 -0.31 4.95 6.06
C CYS A 16 1.04 4.90 6.80
N TYR A 17 1.05 4.43 8.05
CA TYR A 17 2.26 4.34 8.86
C TYR A 17 3.32 3.44 8.21
N HIS A 18 2.93 2.25 7.75
CA HIS A 18 3.87 1.35 7.10
C HIS A 18 4.26 1.80 5.69
N MET A 19 3.39 2.50 4.97
CA MET A 19 3.71 3.09 3.68
C MET A 19 4.78 4.18 3.79
N GLU A 20 4.63 5.10 4.74
CA GLU A 20 5.65 6.13 5.03
C GLU A 20 6.99 5.46 5.41
N GLY A 21 6.95 4.40 6.21
CA GLY A 21 8.12 3.59 6.53
C GLY A 21 8.79 2.96 5.30
N CYS A 22 8.02 2.43 4.35
CA CYS A 22 8.54 1.89 3.10
C CYS A 22 9.18 2.98 2.23
N LEU A 23 8.54 4.13 2.08
CA LEU A 23 9.09 5.26 1.32
C LEU A 23 10.37 5.78 1.95
N ASN A 24 10.42 5.91 3.28
CA ASN A 24 11.62 6.32 4.02
C ASN A 24 12.76 5.30 3.94
N ALA A 25 12.44 4.01 3.76
CA ALA A 25 13.43 2.96 3.50
C ALA A 25 13.96 3.00 2.06
N GLY A 26 13.41 3.84 1.19
CA GLY A 26 13.79 3.97 -0.21
C GLY A 26 13.17 2.89 -1.11
N GLU A 27 12.11 2.21 -0.66
CA GLU A 27 11.35 1.29 -1.49
C GLU A 27 10.77 2.04 -2.69
N THR A 28 10.86 1.42 -3.86
CA THR A 28 10.31 1.97 -5.09
C THR A 28 8.80 1.82 -5.13
N ILE A 29 8.15 2.67 -5.92
CA ILE A 29 6.70 2.57 -6.17
C ILE A 29 6.36 1.18 -6.75
N ASP A 30 7.21 0.64 -7.62
CA ASP A 30 7.00 -0.68 -8.21
C ASP A 30 6.98 -1.81 -7.15
N GLU A 31 7.87 -1.77 -6.16
CA GLU A 31 7.91 -2.73 -5.04
C GLU A 31 6.67 -2.62 -4.14
N ILE A 32 6.21 -1.39 -3.87
CA ILE A 32 4.97 -1.14 -3.12
C ILE A 32 3.75 -1.67 -3.89
N MET A 33 3.71 -1.43 -5.20
CA MET A 33 2.65 -1.91 -6.08
C MET A 33 2.66 -3.43 -6.25
N GLU A 34 3.83 -4.06 -6.28
CA GLU A 34 3.97 -5.53 -6.26
C GLU A 34 3.40 -6.12 -4.97
N THR A 35 3.70 -5.49 -3.82
CA THR A 35 3.15 -5.89 -2.53
C THR A 35 1.62 -5.81 -2.53
N LEU A 36 1.04 -4.73 -3.06
CA LEU A 36 -0.41 -4.57 -3.20
C LEU A 36 -1.05 -5.68 -4.05
N LYS A 37 -0.43 -6.04 -5.19
CA LYS A 37 -0.90 -7.14 -6.04
C LYS A 37 -0.92 -8.47 -5.29
N ILE A 38 0.15 -8.79 -4.56
CA ILE A 38 0.24 -10.03 -3.77
C ILE A 38 -0.85 -10.06 -2.70
N VAL A 39 -1.09 -8.94 -2.01
CA VAL A 39 -2.11 -8.87 -0.96
C VAL A 39 -3.53 -9.01 -1.51
N VAL A 40 -3.83 -8.44 -2.68
CA VAL A 40 -5.15 -8.60 -3.31
C VAL A 40 -5.38 -10.04 -3.76
N ILE A 41 -4.36 -10.69 -4.33
CA ILE A 41 -4.44 -12.09 -4.76
C ILE A 41 -4.58 -13.02 -3.54
N GLY A 42 -3.77 -12.82 -2.49
CA GLY A 42 -3.77 -13.67 -1.30
C GLY A 42 -4.92 -13.41 -0.32
N GLY A 43 -5.35 -12.17 -0.18
CA GLY A 43 -6.42 -11.74 0.72
C GLY A 43 -7.82 -11.79 0.11
N GLY A 44 -7.92 -11.87 -1.23
CA GLY A 44 -9.19 -11.89 -1.95
C GLY A 44 -9.88 -10.52 -2.03
N SER A 45 -11.11 -10.50 -2.57
CA SER A 45 -11.84 -9.24 -2.84
C SER A 45 -12.13 -8.38 -1.61
N ILE A 46 -12.03 -8.94 -0.39
CA ILE A 46 -12.22 -8.19 0.85
C ILE A 46 -11.11 -7.17 1.11
N THR A 47 -9.91 -7.36 0.55
CA THR A 47 -8.79 -6.41 0.71
C THR A 47 -8.84 -5.28 -0.32
N TYR A 48 -9.67 -5.40 -1.37
CA TYR A 48 -9.74 -4.44 -2.47
C TYR A 48 -10.01 -2.98 -2.03
N PRO A 49 -10.93 -2.70 -1.09
CA PRO A 49 -11.16 -1.34 -0.61
C PRO A 49 -9.91 -0.73 0.05
N ASN A 50 -9.22 -1.52 0.87
CA ASN A 50 -8.01 -1.11 1.58
C ASN A 50 -6.81 -0.97 0.62
N ALA A 51 -6.73 -1.83 -0.40
CA ALA A 51 -5.72 -1.70 -1.45
C ALA A 51 -5.94 -0.43 -2.28
N ARG A 52 -7.19 -0.07 -2.58
CA ARG A 52 -7.51 1.19 -3.25
C ARG A 52 -7.15 2.40 -2.37
N PHE A 53 -7.47 2.34 -1.08
CA PHE A 53 -7.06 3.36 -0.12
C PHE A 53 -5.53 3.51 -0.10
N ALA A 54 -4.79 2.40 -0.02
CA ALA A 54 -3.33 2.40 -0.06
C ALA A 54 -2.79 3.04 -1.36
N MET A 55 -3.39 2.75 -2.52
CA MET A 55 -3.00 3.40 -3.78
C MET A 55 -3.19 4.91 -3.73
N HIS A 56 -4.31 5.40 -3.19
CA HIS A 56 -4.55 6.84 -3.04
C HIS A 56 -3.58 7.48 -2.04
N ALA A 57 -3.30 6.81 -0.92
CA ALA A 57 -2.29 7.28 0.03
C ALA A 57 -0.91 7.38 -0.64
N LEU A 58 -0.55 6.40 -1.48
CA LEU A 58 0.71 6.42 -2.23
C LEU A 58 0.78 7.60 -3.20
N GLU A 59 -0.30 7.91 -3.92
CA GLU A 59 -0.40 9.11 -4.76
C GLU A 59 -0.16 10.38 -3.95
N GLU A 60 -0.78 10.48 -2.77
CA GLU A 60 -0.67 11.65 -1.90
C GLU A 60 0.76 11.84 -1.37
N PHE A 61 1.41 10.75 -0.91
CA PHE A 61 2.79 10.80 -0.44
C PHE A 61 3.82 11.08 -1.55
N THR A 62 3.51 10.69 -2.79
CA THR A 62 4.41 10.90 -3.95
C THR A 62 4.07 12.14 -4.77
N GLY A 63 3.10 12.95 -4.33
CA GLY A 63 2.70 14.19 -5.01
C GLY A 63 2.05 13.97 -6.38
N GLY A 64 1.38 12.83 -6.59
CA GLY A 64 0.67 12.49 -7.84
C GLY A 64 1.58 12.05 -9.00
N SER A 65 2.88 11.92 -8.78
CA SER A 65 3.86 11.50 -9.80
C SER A 65 3.90 9.98 -10.05
N ALA A 66 3.35 9.17 -9.13
CA ALA A 66 3.55 7.72 -9.12
C ALA A 66 2.59 6.92 -10.01
N LEU A 67 1.42 7.47 -10.34
CA LEU A 67 0.37 6.79 -11.11
C LEU A 67 0.06 7.45 -12.48
N SER A 68 0.90 8.41 -12.91
CA SER A 68 0.81 9.07 -14.22
C SER A 68 1.66 8.40 -15.29
#